data_AF-A0A4Q5QSJ4-F1
#
_entry.id   AF-A0A4Q5QSJ4-F1
#
_cell.length_a   1.000
_cell.length_b   1.000
_cell.length_c   1.000
_cell.angle_alpha   90.00
_cell.angle_beta   90.00
_cell.angle_gamma   90.00
#
_symmetry.space_group_name_H-M   'P 1'
#
loop_
_entity.id
_entity.type
_entity.pdbx_description
1 polymer ?
#
loop_
_entity_poly.entity_id
_entity_poly.type
_entity_poly.pdbx_seq_one_letter_code
_entity_poly.pdbx_strand_id
1 'polypeptide(L)'
;THRSHDFHHDMHDVTEQIERLMMMVLLLLFGGALVSGLLSAVGWTEVVLAGVILLVIRPATGWLGLLGHKADRSEKLTLAFFGIRGVGSIYYLAYGLNHVHVESADRLWGLVGLVVLFSIVLHGLTVTPIMRSLDRQQGRDPDRDQPEPSAD
;
A
#
# COMPACT_ATOMS: atom_id res chain seq x y z
N THR A 1 -28.81 26.00 5.29
CA THR A 1 -27.62 25.51 4.55
C THR A 1 -27.04 24.28 5.22
N HIS A 2 -27.83 23.20 5.37
CA HIS A 2 -27.41 21.94 6.00
C HIS A 2 -27.47 20.72 5.06
N ARG A 3 -28.20 20.81 3.92
CA ARG A 3 -28.43 19.68 2.99
C ARG A 3 -27.24 19.32 2.09
N SER A 4 -26.27 20.21 1.91
CA SER A 4 -25.09 19.93 1.09
C SER A 4 -24.09 19.02 1.81
N HIS A 5 -24.07 19.02 3.15
CA HIS A 5 -23.08 18.25 3.92
C HIS A 5 -23.44 16.76 3.98
N ASP A 6 -24.72 16.43 4.16
CA ASP A 6 -25.19 15.04 4.21
C ASP A 6 -25.05 14.34 2.84
N PHE A 7 -25.36 15.04 1.75
CA PHE A 7 -25.19 14.48 0.40
C PHE A 7 -23.73 14.17 0.05
N HIS A 8 -22.78 15.01 0.50
CA HIS A 8 -21.35 14.73 0.30
C HIS A 8 -20.86 13.55 1.15
N HIS A 9 -21.43 13.34 2.34
CA HIS A 9 -21.16 12.17 3.17
C HIS A 9 -21.67 10.88 2.52
N ASP A 10 -22.93 10.87 2.06
CA ASP A 10 -23.51 9.70 1.39
C ASP A 10 -22.73 9.33 0.12
N MET A 11 -22.30 10.34 -0.66
CA MET A 11 -21.46 10.13 -1.84
C MET A 11 -20.07 9.60 -1.49
N HIS A 12 -19.50 10.02 -0.36
CA HIS A 12 -18.21 9.52 0.14
C HIS A 12 -18.33 8.05 0.54
N ASP A 13 -19.37 7.68 1.30
CA ASP A 13 -19.60 6.32 1.78
C ASP A 13 -19.83 5.34 0.63
N VAL A 14 -20.56 5.76 -0.42
CA VAL A 14 -20.72 4.96 -1.65
C VAL A 14 -19.40 4.81 -2.37
N THR A 15 -18.61 5.89 -2.46
CA THR A 15 -17.29 5.86 -3.12
C THR A 15 -16.32 4.94 -2.37
N GLU A 16 -16.29 4.98 -1.04
CA GLU A 16 -15.45 4.12 -0.21
C GLU A 16 -15.84 2.65 -0.37
N GLN A 17 -17.14 2.34 -0.41
CA GLN A 17 -17.61 0.98 -0.65
C GLN A 17 -17.19 0.47 -2.03
N ILE A 18 -17.34 1.29 -3.08
CA ILE A 18 -16.89 0.94 -4.43
C ILE A 18 -15.37 0.74 -4.45
N GLU A 19 -14.60 1.63 -3.82
CA GLU A 19 -13.14 1.51 -3.74
C GLU A 19 -12.74 0.19 -3.06
N ARG A 20 -13.41 -0.16 -1.96
CA ARG A 20 -13.15 -1.40 -1.22
C ARG A 20 -13.45 -2.64 -2.05
N LEU A 21 -14.56 -2.67 -2.77
CA LEU A 21 -14.90 -3.76 -3.67
C LEU A 21 -13.91 -3.86 -4.84
N MET A 22 -13.54 -2.72 -5.45
CA MET A 22 -12.55 -2.70 -6.52
C MET A 22 -11.19 -3.20 -6.03
N MET A 23 -10.75 -2.80 -4.84
CA MET A 23 -9.52 -3.34 -4.23
C MET A 23 -9.60 -4.86 -4.08
N MET A 24 -10.70 -5.40 -3.55
CA MET A 24 -10.86 -6.86 -3.41
C MET A 24 -10.75 -7.59 -4.75
N VAL A 25 -11.44 -7.08 -5.79
CA VAL A 25 -11.37 -7.67 -7.14
C VAL A 25 -9.96 -7.56 -7.71
N LEU A 26 -9.31 -6.41 -7.57
CA LEU A 26 -7.94 -6.20 -8.05
C LEU A 26 -6.94 -7.12 -7.36
N LEU A 27 -7.04 -7.28 -6.03
CA LEU A 27 -6.19 -8.21 -5.28
C LEU A 27 -6.42 -9.66 -5.72
N LEU A 28 -7.68 -10.05 -5.96
CA LEU A 28 -8.02 -11.39 -6.43
C LEU A 28 -7.44 -11.66 -7.83
N LEU A 29 -7.63 -10.74 -8.77
CA LEU A 29 -7.06 -10.84 -10.12
C LEU A 29 -5.54 -10.85 -10.10
N PHE A 30 -4.92 -10.04 -9.23
CA PHE A 30 -3.48 -10.04 -9.04
C PHE A 30 -2.97 -11.37 -8.49
N GLY A 31 -3.66 -11.96 -7.51
CA GLY A 31 -3.37 -13.31 -7.03
C GLY A 31 -3.47 -14.36 -8.14
N GLY A 32 -4.49 -14.27 -8.99
CA GLY A 32 -4.61 -15.10 -10.19
C GLY A 32 -3.44 -14.93 -11.16
N ALA A 33 -3.02 -13.69 -11.42
CA ALA A 33 -1.89 -13.38 -12.30
C ALA A 33 -0.56 -13.95 -11.75
N LEU A 34 -0.36 -13.89 -10.44
CA LEU A 34 0.82 -14.50 -9.80
C LEU A 34 0.88 -16.00 -10.05
N VAL A 35 -0.24 -16.71 -9.88
CA VAL A 35 -0.32 -18.16 -10.11
C VAL A 35 -0.22 -18.51 -11.60
N SER A 36 -0.69 -17.64 -12.50
CA SER A 36 -0.57 -17.83 -13.95
C SER A 36 0.84 -17.57 -14.49
N GLY A 37 1.82 -17.27 -13.64
CA GLY A 37 3.22 -17.13 -14.04
C GLY A 37 3.66 -15.69 -14.31
N LEU A 38 3.01 -14.67 -13.74
CA LEU A 38 3.48 -13.27 -13.81
C LEU A 38 4.95 -13.11 -13.38
N LEU A 39 5.41 -13.93 -12.44
CA LEU A 39 6.79 -13.92 -11.94
C LEU A 39 7.74 -14.85 -12.71
N SER A 40 7.28 -15.52 -13.78
CA SER A 40 8.11 -16.48 -14.53
C SER A 40 9.32 -15.84 -15.21
N ALA A 41 9.21 -14.57 -15.59
CA ALA A 41 10.29 -13.79 -16.22
C ALA A 41 11.21 -13.09 -15.19
N VAL A 42 10.98 -13.28 -13.89
CA VAL A 42 11.71 -12.60 -12.81
C VAL A 42 12.99 -13.36 -12.47
N GLY A 43 14.13 -12.68 -12.58
CA GLY A 43 15.42 -13.18 -12.12
C GLY A 43 15.85 -12.58 -10.78
N TRP A 44 17.05 -12.94 -10.35
CA TRP A 44 17.64 -12.42 -9.11
C TRP A 44 17.88 -10.89 -9.16
N THR A 45 18.15 -10.36 -10.35
CA THR A 45 18.36 -8.92 -10.57
C THR A 45 17.10 -8.13 -10.23
N GLU A 46 15.93 -8.59 -10.67
CA GLU A 46 14.63 -7.96 -10.41
C GLU A 46 14.27 -8.02 -8.92
N VAL A 47 14.64 -9.09 -8.22
CA VAL A 47 14.46 -9.21 -6.76
C VAL A 47 15.28 -8.16 -6.01
N VAL A 48 16.55 -8.03 -6.34
CA VAL A 48 17.43 -7.02 -5.73
C VAL A 48 16.91 -5.62 -6.04
N LEU A 49 16.53 -5.37 -7.31
CA LEU A 49 16.00 -4.09 -7.73
C LEU A 49 14.70 -3.73 -6.99
N ALA A 50 13.77 -4.68 -6.86
CA ALA A 50 12.55 -4.48 -6.08
C ALA A 50 12.85 -4.15 -4.61
N GLY A 51 13.81 -4.85 -4.01
CA GLY A 51 14.29 -4.56 -2.65
C GLY A 51 14.84 -3.14 -2.51
N VAL A 52 15.70 -2.70 -3.44
CA VAL A 52 16.26 -1.33 -3.44
C VAL A 52 15.16 -0.28 -3.61
N ILE A 53 14.21 -0.51 -4.51
CA ILE A 53 13.09 0.40 -4.74
C ILE A 53 12.25 0.57 -3.46
N LEU A 54 11.97 -0.52 -2.75
CA LEU A 54 11.11 -0.51 -1.58
C LEU A 54 11.81 -0.03 -0.31
N LEU A 55 13.08 -0.37 -0.12
CA LEU A 55 13.82 -0.10 1.12
C LEU A 55 14.68 1.16 1.07
N VAL A 56 15.06 1.64 -0.12
CA VAL A 56 15.96 2.80 -0.27
C VAL A 56 15.25 3.96 -0.96
N ILE A 57 14.73 3.73 -2.17
CA ILE A 57 14.11 4.80 -2.96
C ILE A 57 12.88 5.33 -2.23
N ARG A 58 12.04 4.44 -1.69
CA ARG A 58 10.78 4.83 -1.04
C ARG A 58 10.97 5.67 0.22
N PRO A 59 11.77 5.27 1.24
CA PRO A 59 12.00 6.13 2.40
C PRO A 59 12.61 7.46 2.01
N ALA A 60 13.52 7.47 1.03
CA ALA A 60 14.12 8.70 0.53
C ALA A 60 13.05 9.62 -0.09
N THR A 61 12.24 9.14 -1.03
CA THR A 61 11.20 9.94 -1.67
C THR A 61 10.12 10.40 -0.69
N GLY A 62 9.72 9.54 0.25
CA GLY A 62 8.75 9.90 1.28
C GLY A 62 9.32 10.96 2.22
N TRP A 63 10.57 10.83 2.64
CA TRP A 63 11.21 11.83 3.48
C TRP A 63 11.38 13.17 2.75
N LEU A 64 11.75 13.14 1.45
CA LEU A 64 11.77 14.30 0.56
C LEU A 64 10.39 14.94 0.38
N GLY A 65 9.32 14.16 0.27
CA GLY A 65 7.96 14.69 0.20
C GLY A 65 7.48 15.34 1.51
N LEU A 66 8.01 14.90 2.65
CA LEU A 66 7.69 15.43 3.98
C LEU A 66 8.68 16.51 4.47
N LEU A 67 9.64 16.93 3.64
CA LEU A 67 10.53 18.07 3.88
C LEU A 67 9.70 19.37 3.82
N GLY A 68 9.09 19.72 4.96
CA GLY A 68 8.24 20.90 5.12
C GLY A 68 7.11 20.71 6.13
N HIS A 69 6.72 19.46 6.42
CA HIS A 69 5.66 19.17 7.38
C HIS A 69 6.20 19.15 8.82
N LYS A 70 5.51 19.75 9.80
CA LYS A 70 5.93 19.76 11.22
C LYS A 70 5.45 18.50 11.98
N ALA A 71 5.73 17.33 11.43
CA ALA A 71 5.50 16.04 12.12
C ALA A 71 6.80 15.49 12.73
N ASP A 72 6.66 14.67 13.77
CA ASP A 72 7.79 14.06 14.46
C ASP A 72 8.53 13.08 13.53
N ARG A 73 9.85 12.93 13.70
CA ARG A 73 10.68 12.18 12.73
C ARG A 73 10.26 10.71 12.60
N SER A 74 9.79 10.12 13.69
CA SER A 74 9.26 8.75 13.75
C SER A 74 7.95 8.60 12.95
N GLU A 75 7.05 9.58 13.08
CA GLU A 75 5.77 9.61 12.39
C GLU A 75 5.96 9.82 10.88
N LYS A 76 6.89 10.69 10.49
CA LYS A 76 7.27 10.91 9.09
C LYS A 76 7.84 9.66 8.44
N LEU A 77 8.72 8.94 9.15
CA LEU A 77 9.32 7.71 8.63
C LEU A 77 8.25 6.64 8.44
N THR A 78 7.30 6.56 9.37
CA THR A 78 6.13 5.69 9.29
C THR A 78 5.28 6.05 8.06
N LEU A 79 4.84 7.29 7.92
CA LEU A 79 4.08 7.75 6.74
C LEU A 79 4.81 7.48 5.42
N ALA A 80 6.12 7.75 5.35
CA ALA A 80 6.94 7.47 4.18
C ALA A 80 7.06 5.96 3.85
N PHE A 81 7.07 5.12 4.88
CA PHE A 81 7.20 3.67 4.76
C PHE A 81 5.85 2.93 4.59
N PHE A 82 4.71 3.59 4.83
CA PHE A 82 3.39 2.95 4.80
C PHE A 82 2.50 3.26 3.59
N GLY A 83 2.95 4.06 2.62
CA GLY A 83 2.17 4.28 1.38
C GLY A 83 2.04 3.02 0.52
N ILE A 84 0.92 2.30 0.60
CA ILE A 84 0.69 1.03 -0.12
C ILE A 84 0.94 1.24 -1.62
N ARG A 85 1.91 0.52 -2.21
CA ARG A 85 1.99 0.42 -3.67
C ARG A 85 1.00 -0.63 -4.14
N GLY A 86 0.21 -0.24 -5.13
CA GLY A 86 -0.77 -1.14 -5.73
C GLY A 86 -1.24 -0.61 -7.07
N VAL A 87 -2.52 -0.27 -7.14
CA VAL A 87 -3.29 -0.01 -8.36
C VAL A 87 -2.64 0.99 -9.31
N GLY A 88 -2.08 2.09 -8.79
CA GLY A 88 -1.44 3.12 -9.61
C GLY A 88 -0.20 2.61 -10.38
N SER A 89 0.60 1.72 -9.80
CA SER A 89 1.79 1.18 -10.49
C SER A 89 1.39 0.28 -11.66
N ILE A 90 0.34 -0.52 -11.47
CA ILE A 90 -0.25 -1.37 -12.51
C ILE A 90 -0.83 -0.49 -13.63
N TYR A 91 -1.57 0.57 -13.27
CA TYR A 91 -2.12 1.53 -14.23
C TYR A 91 -1.03 2.17 -15.08
N TYR A 92 0.02 2.73 -14.47
CA TYR A 92 1.09 3.40 -15.21
C TYR A 92 1.89 2.44 -16.09
N LEU A 93 2.13 1.20 -15.63
CA LEU A 93 2.78 0.19 -16.46
C LEU A 93 1.91 -0.17 -17.67
N ALA A 94 0.62 -0.47 -17.44
CA ALA A 94 -0.32 -0.79 -18.51
C ALA A 94 -0.45 0.37 -19.50
N TYR A 95 -0.56 1.60 -18.99
CA TYR A 95 -0.61 2.80 -19.81
C TYR A 95 0.66 2.96 -20.66
N GLY A 96 1.84 2.86 -20.04
CA GLY A 96 3.12 3.00 -20.74
C GLY A 96 3.34 1.95 -21.82
N LEU A 97 3.04 0.68 -21.53
CA LEU A 97 3.16 -0.42 -22.49
C LEU A 97 2.13 -0.35 -23.63
N ASN A 98 0.99 0.31 -23.41
CA ASN A 98 0.04 0.56 -24.50
C ASN A 98 0.49 1.69 -25.45
N HIS A 99 1.33 2.61 -24.97
CA HIS A 99 1.77 3.78 -25.77
C HIS A 99 3.17 3.60 -26.36
N VAL A 100 3.98 2.68 -25.84
CA VAL A 100 5.36 2.47 -26.27
C VAL A 100 5.60 0.97 -26.46
N HIS A 101 6.19 0.60 -27.58
CA HIS A 101 6.65 -0.76 -27.80
C HIS A 101 7.90 -1.02 -26.97
N VAL A 102 7.82 -1.99 -26.07
CA VAL A 102 8.92 -2.39 -25.18
C VAL A 102 9.20 -3.87 -25.41
N GLU A 103 10.38 -4.21 -25.89
CA GLU A 103 10.78 -5.61 -26.16
C GLU A 103 10.74 -6.50 -24.91
N SER A 104 10.89 -5.92 -23.72
CA SER A 104 10.92 -6.63 -22.43
C SER A 104 9.70 -6.36 -21.56
N ALA A 105 8.52 -6.22 -22.17
CA ALA A 105 7.26 -5.95 -21.45
C ALA A 105 6.98 -6.97 -20.33
N ASP A 106 7.24 -8.27 -20.58
CA ASP A 106 7.01 -9.33 -19.59
C ASP A 106 7.90 -9.21 -18.35
N ARG A 107 9.15 -8.78 -18.51
CA ARG A 107 10.06 -8.51 -17.37
C ARG A 107 9.60 -7.32 -16.54
N LEU A 108 9.03 -6.30 -17.18
CA LEU A 108 8.47 -5.15 -16.47
C LEU A 108 7.20 -5.53 -15.68
N TRP A 109 6.33 -6.35 -16.27
CA TRP A 109 5.18 -6.94 -15.58
C TRP A 109 5.60 -7.77 -14.37
N GLY A 110 6.61 -8.63 -14.54
CA GLY A 110 7.19 -9.40 -13.44
C GLY A 110 7.80 -8.54 -12.35
N LEU A 111 8.58 -7.51 -12.69
CA LEU A 111 9.19 -6.59 -11.73
C LEU A 111 8.14 -5.79 -10.96
N VAL A 112 7.16 -5.20 -11.65
CA VAL A 112 6.09 -4.43 -11.00
C VAL A 112 5.23 -5.35 -10.12
N GLY A 113 4.89 -6.55 -10.61
CA GLY A 113 4.21 -7.57 -9.82
C GLY A 113 4.99 -7.94 -8.57
N LEU A 114 6.30 -8.14 -8.67
CA LEU A 114 7.16 -8.44 -7.54
C LEU A 114 7.19 -7.30 -6.51
N VAL A 115 7.30 -6.05 -6.97
CA VAL A 115 7.27 -4.86 -6.11
C VAL A 115 5.94 -4.73 -5.38
N VAL A 116 4.81 -4.96 -6.07
CA VAL A 116 3.47 -4.93 -5.46
C VAL A 116 3.33 -6.05 -4.44
N LEU A 117 3.75 -7.28 -4.77
CA LEU A 117 3.72 -8.43 -3.86
C LEU A 117 4.53 -8.15 -2.58
N PHE A 118 5.79 -7.71 -2.72
CA PHE A 118 6.62 -7.35 -1.59
C PHE A 118 6.01 -6.21 -0.77
N SER A 119 5.41 -5.20 -1.41
CA SER A 119 4.74 -4.12 -0.71
C SER A 119 3.56 -4.62 0.13
N ILE A 120 2.72 -5.51 -0.40
CA ILE A 120 1.57 -6.08 0.32
C ILE A 120 2.06 -6.93 1.50
N VAL A 121 3.05 -7.80 1.29
CA VAL A 121 3.59 -8.67 2.34
C VAL A 121 4.27 -7.85 3.43
N LEU A 122 5.16 -6.93 3.07
CA LEU A 122 5.82 -6.04 4.04
C LEU A 122 4.79 -5.24 4.81
N HIS A 123 3.78 -4.66 4.15
CA HIS A 123 2.73 -3.91 4.83
C HIS A 123 1.95 -4.80 5.80
N GLY A 124 1.46 -5.97 5.36
CA GLY A 124 0.71 -6.90 6.21
C GLY A 124 1.48 -7.33 7.46
N LEU A 125 2.80 -7.54 7.35
CA LEU A 125 3.65 -7.90 8.50
C LEU A 125 4.00 -6.70 9.39
N THR A 126 4.06 -5.49 8.84
CA THR A 126 4.61 -4.31 9.51
C THR A 126 3.53 -3.42 10.16
N VAL A 127 2.29 -3.46 9.68
CA VAL A 127 1.18 -2.64 10.22
C VAL A 127 0.93 -2.92 11.71
N THR A 128 0.71 -4.19 12.08
CA THR A 128 0.37 -4.58 13.46
C THR A 128 1.43 -4.18 14.50
N PRO A 129 2.74 -4.47 14.32
CA PRO A 129 3.75 -4.06 15.30
C PRO A 129 3.93 -2.54 15.36
N ILE A 130 3.77 -1.83 14.25
CA ILE A 130 3.98 -0.38 14.22
C ILE A 130 2.81 0.36 14.87
N MET A 131 1.56 0.00 14.59
CA MET A 131 0.40 0.58 15.30
C MET A 131 0.54 0.39 16.81
N ARG A 132 0.89 -0.81 17.28
CA ARG A 132 1.16 -1.08 18.70
C ARG A 132 2.28 -0.23 19.28
N SER A 133 3.31 0.09 18.48
CA SER A 133 4.42 0.95 18.92
C SER A 133 4.01 2.42 18.99
N LEU A 134 3.20 2.92 18.04
CA LEU A 134 2.67 4.28 18.08
C LEU A 134 1.68 4.47 19.22
N ASP A 135 0.77 3.51 19.46
CA ASP A 135 -0.19 3.56 20.57
C ASP A 135 0.53 3.67 21.92
N ARG A 136 1.57 2.84 22.11
CA ARG A 136 2.44 2.91 23.29
C ARG A 136 3.16 4.24 23.45
N GLN A 137 3.62 4.86 22.36
CA GLN A 137 4.26 6.17 22.38
C GLN A 137 3.29 7.31 22.67
N GLN A 138 2.02 7.19 22.28
CA GLN A 138 0.95 8.14 22.58
C GLN A 138 0.29 7.91 23.95
N GLY A 139 0.73 6.92 24.72
CA GLY A 139 0.13 6.57 26.02
C GLY A 139 -1.27 5.94 25.91
N ARG A 140 -1.66 5.48 24.72
CA ARG A 140 -2.88 4.68 24.50
C ARG A 140 -2.54 3.23 24.79
N ASP A 141 -3.26 2.62 25.72
CA ASP A 141 -3.07 1.21 26.07
C ASP A 141 -3.76 0.33 25.02
N PRO A 142 -3.00 -0.39 24.17
CA PRO A 142 -3.58 -1.18 23.07
C PRO A 142 -4.39 -2.39 23.54
N ASP A 143 -4.38 -2.72 24.83
CA ASP A 143 -5.09 -3.86 25.42
C ASP A 143 -6.37 -3.45 26.20
N ARG A 144 -6.73 -2.15 26.26
CA ARG A 144 -7.91 -1.66 26.99
C ARG A 144 -9.27 -1.90 26.32
N ASP A 145 -9.30 -2.36 25.07
CA ASP A 145 -10.53 -2.67 24.34
C ASP A 145 -10.98 -4.14 24.51
N GLN A 146 -10.47 -4.88 25.50
CA GLN A 146 -11.13 -6.09 25.95
C GLN A 146 -12.33 -5.69 26.82
N PRO A 147 -13.59 -5.87 26.37
CA PRO A 147 -14.73 -5.65 27.24
C PRO A 147 -14.57 -6.54 28.46
N GLU A 148 -14.51 -5.92 29.65
CA GLU A 148 -14.53 -6.65 30.92
C GLU A 148 -15.68 -7.66 30.86
N PRO A 149 -15.46 -8.95 31.18
CA PRO A 149 -16.56 -9.87 31.32
C PRO A 149 -17.45 -9.33 32.42
N SER A 150 -18.66 -8.90 32.07
CA SER A 150 -19.70 -8.54 33.01
C SER A 150 -19.92 -9.73 33.94
N ALA A 151 -19.37 -9.65 35.14
CA ALA A 151 -19.66 -10.57 36.22
C ALA A 151 -21.04 -10.18 36.79
N ASP A 152 -22.08 -10.76 36.21
CA ASP A 152 -23.39 -10.97 36.85
C ASP A 152 -23.54 -12.45 37.18
#